data_AF-A0AB37WC03-F1
#
_entry.id   AF-A0AB37WC03-F1
#
_cell.length_a   1.000
_cell.length_b   1.000
_cell.length_c   1.000
_cell.angle_alpha   90.00
_cell.angle_beta   90.00
_cell.angle_gamma   90.00
#
_symmetry.space_group_name_H-M   'P 1'
#
loop_
_entity.id
_entity.type
_entity.pdbx_description
1 polymer ?
#
loop_
_entity_poly.entity_id
_entity_poly.type
_entity_poly.pdbx_seq_one_letter_code
_entity_poly.pdbx_strand_id
1 'polypeptide(L)'
;MVTTTFFSRARRSAVHAPNKIRGFLALPGEIRNQIYNYYFESERRCEIVGNGAQFTQRSPQTIKLSLNLALAKDTTPAHKSEANIIPPTAVRFPRPLGKYNAVRGLCTNWQGSLHALSLVCKQIYSETATFLYQKTVFVFNAPKRMVNFFRFASSVGIENITKLHLHYNTYGHPHRTDFRIWQEKHSQSW
;
A
#
# COMPACT_ATOMS: atom_id res chain seq x y z
N MET A 1 48.69 36.15 59.99
CA MET A 1 48.23 36.43 58.61
C MET A 1 48.48 35.19 57.78
N VAL A 2 47.44 34.40 57.49
CA VAL A 2 47.54 33.18 56.67
C VAL A 2 46.60 33.34 55.49
N THR A 3 47.16 33.52 54.30
CA THR A 3 46.44 33.63 53.03
C THR A 3 46.23 32.23 52.45
N THR A 4 45.05 31.67 52.63
CA THR A 4 44.63 30.42 51.97
C THR A 4 44.09 30.73 50.57
N THR A 5 44.88 30.43 49.54
CA THR A 5 44.46 30.49 48.14
C THR A 5 43.62 29.27 47.78
N PHE A 6 42.30 29.47 47.70
CA PHE A 6 41.36 28.49 47.14
C PHE A 6 41.37 28.58 45.60
N PHE A 7 42.24 27.83 44.94
CA PHE A 7 42.08 27.53 43.52
C PHE A 7 41.50 26.13 43.34
N SER A 8 40.16 26.07 43.34
CA SER A 8 39.43 24.91 42.85
C SER A 8 39.68 24.76 41.36
N ARG A 9 40.51 23.79 40.97
CA ARG A 9 40.72 23.39 39.58
C ARG A 9 39.42 22.79 39.06
N ALA A 10 38.56 23.63 38.46
CA ALA A 10 37.38 23.17 37.75
C ALA A 10 37.84 22.20 36.65
N ARG A 11 37.57 20.90 36.83
CA ARG A 11 37.72 19.93 35.75
C ARG A 11 36.74 20.38 34.67
N ARG A 12 37.26 20.83 33.53
CA ARG A 12 36.43 21.00 32.33
C ARG A 12 35.85 19.62 32.04
N SER A 13 34.53 19.48 32.26
CA SER A 13 33.82 18.29 31.83
C SER A 13 34.14 18.09 30.35
N ALA A 14 34.64 16.91 30.00
CA ALA A 14 35.07 16.63 28.63
C ALA A 14 33.86 16.89 27.72
N VAL A 15 33.91 17.96 26.93
CA VAL A 15 32.90 18.26 25.91
C VAL A 15 33.04 17.16 24.88
N HIS A 16 32.26 16.09 25.02
CA HIS A 16 32.15 15.06 24.00
C HIS A 16 31.63 15.75 22.75
N ALA A 17 32.48 15.83 21.71
CA ALA A 17 32.04 16.29 20.41
C ALA A 17 30.82 15.45 20.00
N PRO A 18 29.73 16.07 19.51
CA PRO A 18 28.56 15.32 19.11
C PRO A 18 28.99 14.26 18.08
N ASN A 19 28.54 13.03 18.29
CA ASN A 19 28.87 11.91 17.40
C ASN A 19 28.49 12.31 15.97
N LYS A 20 29.49 12.47 15.11
CA LYS A 20 29.27 12.77 13.70
C LYS A 20 28.46 11.61 13.11
N ILE A 21 27.22 11.88 12.74
CA ILE A 21 26.38 10.92 12.02
C ILE A 21 27.13 10.58 10.73
N ARG A 22 27.35 9.28 10.47
CA ARG A 22 28.06 8.79 9.27
C ARG A 22 27.09 7.99 8.40
N GLY A 23 27.33 7.98 7.09
CA GLY A 23 26.54 7.21 6.13
C GLY A 23 25.28 7.94 5.66
N PHE A 24 24.25 7.17 5.27
CA PHE A 24 23.04 7.70 4.63
C PHE A 24 22.33 8.79 5.46
N LEU A 25 22.26 8.64 6.78
CA LEU A 25 21.62 9.63 7.68
C LEU A 25 22.44 10.91 7.88
N ALA A 26 23.70 10.95 7.41
CA ALA A 26 24.51 12.17 7.41
C ALA A 26 24.14 13.10 6.25
N LEU A 27 23.40 12.60 5.26
CA LEU A 27 22.97 13.38 4.11
C LEU A 27 21.87 14.38 4.53
N PRO A 28 21.87 15.59 3.94
CA PRO A 28 20.76 16.53 4.09
C PRO A 28 19.41 15.88 3.74
N GLY A 29 18.34 16.35 4.39
CA GLY A 29 17.00 15.80 4.20
C GLY A 29 16.52 15.87 2.74
N GLU A 30 16.94 16.90 2.02
CA GLU A 30 16.64 17.13 0.60
C GLU A 30 17.18 16.00 -0.27
N ILE A 31 18.44 15.60 -0.06
CA ILE A 31 19.08 14.50 -0.81
C ILE A 31 18.40 13.18 -0.46
N ARG A 32 18.07 12.95 0.82
CA ARG A 32 17.36 11.74 1.24
C ARG A 32 15.97 11.66 0.60
N ASN A 33 15.24 12.76 0.52
CA ASN A 33 13.95 12.84 -0.16
C ASN A 33 14.04 12.53 -1.66
N GLN A 34 15.08 13.00 -2.36
CA GLN A 34 15.33 12.63 -3.76
C GLN A 34 15.56 11.12 -3.90
N ILE A 35 16.35 10.53 -3.00
CA ILE A 35 16.62 9.08 -2.99
C ILE A 35 15.33 8.29 -2.70
N TYR A 36 14.51 8.75 -1.76
CA TYR A 36 13.21 8.14 -1.49
C TYR A 36 12.30 8.23 -2.72
N ASN A 37 12.20 9.39 -3.35
CA ASN A 37 11.36 9.54 -4.54
C ASN A 37 11.77 8.57 -5.65
N TYR A 38 13.07 8.36 -5.86
CA TYR A 38 13.58 7.35 -6.79
C TYR A 38 13.24 5.91 -6.35
N TYR A 39 13.42 5.58 -5.06
CA TYR A 39 13.10 4.25 -4.54
C TYR A 39 11.62 3.88 -4.64
N PHE A 40 10.73 4.86 -4.46
CA PHE A 40 9.27 4.71 -4.54
C PHE A 40 8.69 5.12 -5.91
N GLU A 41 9.53 5.27 -6.94
CA GLU A 41 9.09 5.74 -8.26
C GLU A 41 8.03 4.83 -8.88
N SER A 42 8.24 3.51 -8.77
CA SER A 42 7.31 2.52 -9.31
C SER A 42 6.06 2.41 -8.46
N GLU A 43 4.90 2.61 -9.09
CA GLU A 43 3.61 2.37 -8.49
C GLU A 43 3.45 0.88 -8.13
N ARG A 44 3.09 0.60 -6.88
CA ARG A 44 2.91 -0.77 -6.40
C ARG A 44 1.49 -1.01 -5.96
N ARG A 45 1.01 -2.24 -6.18
CA ARG A 45 -0.36 -2.63 -5.87
C ARG A 45 -0.41 -3.41 -4.56
N CYS A 46 -1.19 -2.93 -3.61
CA CYS A 46 -1.43 -3.58 -2.33
C CYS A 46 -2.85 -4.15 -2.34
N GLU A 47 -2.98 -5.46 -2.48
CA GLU A 47 -4.25 -6.15 -2.64
C GLU A 47 -4.70 -6.74 -1.29
N ILE A 48 -5.69 -6.12 -0.63
CA ILE A 48 -6.25 -6.60 0.64
C ILE A 48 -7.52 -7.40 0.33
N VAL A 49 -7.34 -8.70 0.09
CA VAL A 49 -8.31 -9.55 -0.62
C VAL A 49 -8.56 -10.86 0.11
N GLY A 50 -9.76 -11.43 0.03
CA GLY A 50 -10.05 -12.76 0.58
C GLY A 50 -9.19 -13.87 -0.01
N ASN A 51 -8.94 -14.92 0.76
CA ASN A 51 -8.38 -16.15 0.19
C ASN A 51 -9.24 -16.60 -1.00
N GLY A 52 -8.60 -16.82 -2.16
CA GLY A 52 -9.28 -17.27 -3.38
C GLY A 52 -10.05 -16.19 -4.15
N ALA A 53 -10.12 -14.96 -3.68
CA ALA A 53 -10.76 -13.89 -4.45
C ALA A 53 -9.81 -13.41 -5.56
N GLN A 54 -10.31 -13.41 -6.79
CA GLN A 54 -9.62 -12.89 -7.96
C GLN A 54 -10.33 -11.64 -8.47
N PHE A 55 -9.54 -10.68 -8.95
CA PHE A 55 -10.04 -9.51 -9.67
C PHE A 55 -10.31 -9.87 -11.14
N THR A 56 -11.11 -10.91 -11.38
CA THR A 56 -11.60 -11.18 -12.74
C THR A 56 -12.70 -10.18 -13.03
N GLN A 57 -12.47 -9.25 -13.95
CA GLN A 57 -13.58 -8.60 -14.62
C GLN A 57 -14.41 -9.70 -15.27
N ARG A 58 -15.69 -9.85 -14.88
CA ARG A 58 -16.59 -10.73 -15.61
C ARG A 58 -16.64 -10.20 -17.03
N SER A 59 -16.16 -10.99 -17.99
CA SER A 59 -16.38 -10.65 -19.40
C SER A 59 -17.89 -10.56 -19.60
N PRO A 60 -18.38 -9.53 -20.31
CA PRO A 60 -19.79 -9.46 -20.64
C PRO A 60 -20.15 -10.76 -21.35
N GLN A 61 -21.17 -11.46 -20.86
CA GLN A 61 -21.76 -12.60 -21.58
C GLN A 61 -22.50 -12.02 -22.78
N THR A 62 -21.77 -11.74 -23.85
CA THR A 62 -22.36 -11.28 -25.10
C THR A 62 -23.03 -12.46 -25.76
N ILE A 63 -24.36 -12.52 -25.68
CA ILE A 63 -25.14 -13.44 -26.49
C ILE A 63 -25.11 -12.87 -27.91
N LYS A 64 -24.55 -13.64 -28.87
CA LYS A 64 -24.65 -13.28 -30.29
C LYS A 64 -26.09 -13.46 -30.73
N LEU A 65 -26.85 -12.37 -30.74
CA LEU A 65 -28.14 -12.31 -31.42
C LEU A 65 -27.87 -12.22 -32.92
N SER A 66 -27.63 -13.36 -33.57
CA SER A 66 -27.54 -13.39 -35.04
C SER A 66 -28.94 -13.24 -35.62
N LEU A 67 -29.31 -12.00 -35.97
CA LEU A 67 -30.35 -11.78 -36.97
C LEU A 67 -29.70 -12.06 -38.33
N ASN A 68 -29.92 -13.25 -38.89
CA ASN A 68 -29.49 -13.56 -40.26
C ASN A 68 -30.32 -12.71 -41.23
N LEU A 69 -29.88 -11.49 -41.51
CA LEU A 69 -30.29 -10.78 -42.71
C LEU A 69 -29.12 -9.96 -43.27
N ALA A 70 -28.53 -10.54 -44.32
CA ALA A 70 -27.74 -9.92 -45.38
C ALA A 70 -26.38 -9.25 -45.05
N LEU A 71 -25.33 -9.94 -45.52
CA LEU A 71 -24.33 -9.43 -46.48
C LEU A 71 -23.69 -8.06 -46.19
N ALA A 72 -22.50 -8.08 -45.60
CA ALA A 72 -21.31 -7.50 -46.23
C ALA A 72 -20.05 -7.94 -45.46
N LYS A 73 -19.08 -8.44 -46.22
CA LYS A 73 -17.67 -8.52 -45.83
C LYS A 73 -17.21 -7.13 -45.42
N ASP A 74 -16.60 -7.02 -44.25
CA ASP A 74 -15.36 -6.27 -44.05
C ASP A 74 -14.76 -6.68 -42.70
N THR A 75 -13.91 -7.71 -42.76
CA THR A 75 -13.07 -8.11 -41.64
C THR A 75 -11.97 -7.08 -41.47
N THR A 76 -12.19 -6.06 -40.64
CA THR A 76 -11.09 -5.33 -40.04
C THR A 76 -10.63 -6.13 -38.81
N PRO A 77 -9.38 -6.61 -38.76
CA PRO A 77 -8.85 -7.20 -37.54
C PRO A 77 -8.71 -6.08 -36.51
N ALA A 78 -9.57 -6.10 -35.50
CA ALA A 78 -9.42 -5.27 -34.33
C ALA A 78 -8.05 -5.57 -33.70
N HIS A 79 -7.12 -4.62 -33.89
CA HIS A 79 -5.81 -4.64 -33.29
C HIS A 79 -5.97 -4.64 -31.77
N LYS A 80 -5.92 -5.82 -31.13
CA LYS A 80 -5.74 -5.93 -29.69
C LYS A 80 -4.34 -5.45 -29.40
N SER A 81 -4.20 -4.16 -29.12
CA SER A 81 -3.03 -3.65 -28.41
C SER A 81 -3.09 -4.23 -27.00
N GLU A 82 -2.61 -5.46 -26.85
CA GLU A 82 -2.03 -5.90 -25.58
C GLU A 82 -0.80 -5.00 -25.36
N ALA A 83 -1.05 -3.81 -24.83
CA ALA A 83 -0.01 -3.06 -24.18
C ALA A 83 0.57 -4.01 -23.13
N ASN A 84 1.84 -4.38 -23.33
CA ASN A 84 2.69 -5.07 -22.37
C ASN A 84 2.83 -4.17 -21.14
N ILE A 85 1.76 -3.96 -20.39
CA ILE A 85 1.80 -3.36 -19.06
C ILE A 85 2.35 -4.50 -18.20
N ILE A 86 3.65 -4.45 -17.93
CA ILE A 86 4.28 -5.26 -16.89
C ILE A 86 3.35 -5.15 -15.67
N PRO A 87 2.73 -6.24 -15.23
CA PRO A 87 1.74 -6.15 -14.17
C PRO A 87 2.44 -5.53 -12.96
N PRO A 88 1.86 -4.47 -12.35
CA PRO A 88 2.47 -3.83 -11.20
C PRO A 88 2.73 -4.90 -10.15
N THR A 89 3.93 -4.90 -9.55
CA THR A 89 4.30 -5.86 -8.51
C THR A 89 3.25 -5.79 -7.41
N ALA A 90 2.38 -6.79 -7.37
CA ALA A 90 1.19 -6.83 -6.53
C ALA A 90 1.47 -7.71 -5.32
N VAL A 91 1.35 -7.15 -4.12
CA VAL A 91 1.37 -7.95 -2.89
C VAL A 91 -0.04 -8.16 -2.41
N ARG A 92 -0.34 -9.44 -2.14
CA ARG A 92 -1.64 -9.91 -1.66
C ARG A 92 -1.61 -10.13 -0.16
N PHE A 93 -2.55 -9.50 0.52
CA PHE A 93 -2.83 -9.67 1.94
C PHE A 93 -4.15 -10.43 2.11
N PRO A 94 -4.10 -11.77 2.25
CA PRO A 94 -5.29 -12.58 2.43
C PRO A 94 -5.99 -12.34 3.78
N ARG A 95 -5.22 -11.97 4.79
CA ARG A 95 -5.61 -11.92 6.19
C ARG A 95 -6.28 -10.59 6.55
N PRO A 96 -7.23 -10.58 7.49
CA PRO A 96 -7.73 -9.34 8.05
C PRO A 96 -6.61 -8.59 8.78
N LEU A 97 -6.52 -7.28 8.56
CA LEU A 97 -5.60 -6.41 9.30
C LEU A 97 -5.98 -6.33 10.79
N GLY A 98 -4.98 -6.12 11.66
CA GLY A 98 -5.15 -5.81 13.09
C GLY A 98 -4.89 -6.95 14.08
N LYS A 99 -4.75 -8.20 13.61
CA LYS A 99 -4.38 -9.35 14.47
C LYS A 99 -2.92 -9.73 14.23
N TYR A 100 -1.99 -8.94 14.74
CA TYR A 100 -0.55 -9.17 14.58
C TYR A 100 0.12 -9.44 15.94
N ASN A 101 0.63 -10.65 16.14
CA ASN A 101 1.69 -10.91 17.12
C ASN A 101 3.03 -10.61 16.44
N ALA A 102 3.37 -9.33 16.30
CA ALA A 102 4.52 -8.88 15.53
C ALA A 102 5.82 -8.88 16.37
N VAL A 103 6.45 -10.05 16.49
CA VAL A 103 7.84 -10.16 16.97
C VAL A 103 8.65 -10.97 15.96
N ARG A 104 8.91 -10.39 14.78
CA ARG A 104 9.74 -11.02 13.74
C ARG A 104 10.68 -10.06 13.00
N GLY A 105 11.09 -8.95 13.63
CA GLY A 105 12.01 -7.99 13.01
C GLY A 105 13.34 -8.61 12.55
N LEU A 106 13.85 -9.62 13.26
CA LEU A 106 15.05 -10.38 12.89
C LEU A 106 14.81 -11.42 11.77
N CYS A 107 13.57 -11.87 11.57
CA CYS A 107 13.21 -12.85 10.54
C CYS A 107 12.68 -12.19 9.26
N THR A 108 12.89 -10.88 9.09
CA THR A 108 12.38 -10.15 7.93
C THR A 108 13.20 -10.51 6.70
N ASN A 109 12.56 -11.05 5.67
CA ASN A 109 13.22 -11.29 4.38
C ASN A 109 13.41 -9.94 3.67
N TRP A 110 14.59 -9.34 3.85
CA TRP A 110 14.93 -8.03 3.27
C TRP A 110 14.88 -8.02 1.74
N GLN A 111 15.26 -9.11 1.08
CA GLN A 111 15.28 -9.23 -0.38
C GLN A 111 13.87 -9.30 -0.97
N GLY A 112 12.94 -9.95 -0.26
CA GLY A 112 11.53 -10.08 -0.67
C GLY A 112 10.59 -9.01 -0.10
N SER A 113 11.07 -8.13 0.78
CA SER A 113 10.22 -7.14 1.45
C SER A 113 9.90 -5.98 0.52
N LEU A 114 8.60 -5.80 0.27
CA LEU A 114 8.08 -4.72 -0.55
C LEU A 114 8.18 -3.41 0.27
N HIS A 115 9.24 -2.64 0.02
CA HIS A 115 9.71 -1.46 0.79
C HIS A 115 10.55 -1.78 2.04
N ALA A 116 11.58 -2.62 1.88
CA ALA A 116 12.60 -2.87 2.91
C ALA A 116 13.16 -1.59 3.57
N LEU A 117 13.29 -0.49 2.82
CA LEU A 117 13.84 0.77 3.32
C LEU A 117 13.06 1.33 4.52
N SER A 118 11.73 1.28 4.49
CA SER A 118 10.88 1.76 5.58
C SER A 118 10.98 0.94 6.87
N LEU A 119 11.57 -0.26 6.81
CA LEU A 119 11.73 -1.15 7.97
C LEU A 119 13.09 -1.02 8.66
N VAL A 120 14.02 -0.23 8.10
CA VAL A 120 15.41 -0.14 8.61
C VAL A 120 15.48 0.53 9.98
N CYS A 121 14.88 1.72 10.13
CA CYS A 121 14.86 2.45 11.40
C CYS A 121 13.68 3.42 11.48
N LYS A 122 13.39 3.92 12.70
CA LYS A 122 12.26 4.83 12.96
C LYS A 122 12.33 6.14 12.17
N GLN A 123 13.54 6.69 11.99
CA GLN A 123 13.72 7.96 11.27
C GLN A 123 13.40 7.80 9.78
N ILE A 124 13.93 6.75 9.14
CA ILE A 124 13.63 6.47 7.73
C ILE A 124 12.16 6.12 7.57
N TYR A 125 11.57 5.38 8.51
CA TYR A 125 10.13 5.11 8.50
C TYR A 125 9.30 6.40 8.49
N SER A 126 9.60 7.38 9.37
CA SER A 126 8.84 8.64 9.41
C SER A 126 8.96 9.45 8.13
N GLU A 127 10.11 9.41 7.46
CA GLU A 127 10.33 10.16 6.22
C GLU A 127 9.74 9.45 4.99
N THR A 128 9.78 8.12 4.97
CA THR A 128 9.31 7.30 3.84
C THR A 128 7.83 6.95 3.91
N ALA A 129 7.19 7.07 5.08
CA ALA A 129 5.77 6.74 5.25
C ALA A 129 4.88 7.48 4.24
N THR A 130 5.11 8.79 4.03
CA THR A 130 4.36 9.58 3.04
C THR A 130 4.49 9.00 1.63
N PHE A 131 5.72 8.71 1.19
CA PHE A 131 5.98 8.12 -0.12
C PHE A 131 5.35 6.74 -0.27
N LEU A 132 5.41 5.91 0.78
CA LEU A 132 4.78 4.60 0.82
C LEU A 132 3.29 4.70 0.50
N TYR A 133 2.53 5.54 1.22
CA TYR A 133 1.09 5.64 1.03
C TYR A 133 0.71 6.37 -0.26
N GLN A 134 1.49 7.36 -0.71
CA GLN A 134 1.21 8.09 -1.94
C GLN A 134 1.46 7.27 -3.22
N LYS A 135 2.42 6.35 -3.19
CA LYS A 135 2.85 5.56 -4.36
C LYS A 135 2.25 4.15 -4.37
N THR A 136 1.46 3.80 -3.36
CA THR A 136 0.77 2.50 -3.30
C THR A 136 -0.70 2.63 -3.67
N VAL A 137 -1.16 1.73 -4.54
CA VAL A 137 -2.59 1.56 -4.84
C VAL A 137 -3.15 0.52 -3.90
N PHE A 138 -4.07 0.93 -3.03
CA PHE A 138 -4.78 0.01 -2.16
C PHE A 138 -5.99 -0.55 -2.90
N VAL A 139 -6.04 -1.88 -3.01
CA VAL A 139 -7.08 -2.58 -3.75
C VAL A 139 -7.83 -3.52 -2.80
N PHE A 140 -9.13 -3.30 -2.70
CA PHE A 140 -10.03 -4.06 -1.83
C PHE A 140 -11.03 -4.86 -2.65
N ASN A 141 -11.42 -6.03 -2.14
CA ASN A 141 -12.49 -6.84 -2.72
C ASN A 141 -13.81 -6.77 -1.94
N ALA A 142 -13.82 -6.11 -0.78
CA ALA A 142 -14.98 -6.03 0.10
C ALA A 142 -14.94 -4.76 0.97
N PRO A 143 -16.09 -4.10 1.18
CA PRO A 143 -16.19 -2.89 2.01
C PRO A 143 -15.70 -3.12 3.44
N LYS A 144 -16.10 -4.24 4.06
CA LYS A 144 -15.67 -4.61 5.42
C LYS A 144 -14.15 -4.64 5.59
N ARG A 145 -13.41 -5.04 4.55
CA ARG A 145 -11.93 -5.06 4.58
C ARG A 145 -11.34 -3.66 4.45
N MET A 146 -11.96 -2.81 3.64
CA MET A 146 -11.60 -1.41 3.50
C MET A 146 -11.82 -0.66 4.83
N VAL A 147 -12.99 -0.84 5.46
CA VAL A 147 -13.28 -0.28 6.80
C VAL A 147 -12.28 -0.79 7.83
N ASN A 148 -11.98 -2.09 7.82
CA ASN A 148 -10.99 -2.66 8.72
C ASN A 148 -9.59 -2.09 8.48
N PHE A 149 -9.21 -1.83 7.23
CA PHE A 149 -7.95 -1.16 6.90
C PHE A 149 -7.90 0.26 7.47
N PHE A 150 -8.94 1.07 7.27
CA PHE A 150 -8.98 2.43 7.84
C PHE A 150 -8.97 2.46 9.36
N ARG A 151 -9.49 1.42 10.02
CA ARG A 151 -9.43 1.31 11.48
C ARG A 151 -8.01 1.09 12.00
N PHE A 152 -7.17 0.39 11.26
CA PHE A 152 -5.83 -0.03 11.71
C PHE A 152 -4.68 0.72 11.06
N ALA A 153 -4.89 1.35 9.91
CA ALA A 153 -3.90 2.22 9.29
C ALA A 153 -3.67 3.47 10.16
N SER A 154 -2.46 4.02 10.11
CA SER A 154 -2.15 5.27 10.80
C SER A 154 -2.92 6.43 10.16
N SER A 155 -3.36 7.40 10.96
CA SER A 155 -4.05 8.61 10.47
C SER A 155 -3.22 9.33 9.39
N VAL A 156 -1.94 9.54 9.68
CA VAL A 156 -0.96 10.13 8.75
C VAL A 156 -0.86 9.33 7.46
N GLY A 157 -0.98 8.00 7.54
CA GLY A 157 -0.95 7.15 6.36
C GLY A 157 -2.19 7.35 5.49
N ILE A 158 -3.37 7.36 6.12
CA ILE A 158 -4.67 7.51 5.45
C ILE A 158 -4.77 8.83 4.70
N GLU A 159 -4.31 9.93 5.30
CA GLU A 159 -4.31 11.27 4.68
C GLU A 159 -3.46 11.33 3.41
N ASN A 160 -2.43 10.49 3.32
CA ASN A 160 -1.49 10.45 2.19
C ASN A 160 -1.89 9.44 1.11
N ILE A 161 -3.01 8.74 1.24
CA ILE A 161 -3.50 7.81 0.21
C ILE A 161 -4.04 8.59 -0.98
N THR A 162 -3.44 8.39 -2.15
CA THR A 162 -3.86 9.04 -3.39
C THR A 162 -4.77 8.17 -4.25
N LYS A 163 -4.58 6.84 -4.21
CA LYS A 163 -5.26 5.87 -5.07
C LYS A 163 -5.84 4.71 -4.26
N LEU A 164 -7.15 4.53 -4.39
CA LEU A 164 -7.87 3.44 -3.76
C LEU A 164 -8.86 2.83 -4.75
N HIS A 165 -8.77 1.52 -4.94
CA HIS A 165 -9.68 0.76 -5.79
C HIS A 165 -10.51 -0.21 -4.95
N LEU A 166 -11.82 -0.16 -5.12
CA LEU A 166 -12.74 -1.12 -4.53
C LEU A 166 -13.38 -1.95 -5.64
N HIS A 167 -12.98 -3.21 -5.75
CA HIS A 167 -13.66 -4.17 -6.60
C HIS A 167 -14.84 -4.74 -5.83
N TYR A 168 -16.02 -4.16 -6.05
CA TYR A 168 -17.25 -4.60 -5.42
C TYR A 168 -18.22 -5.16 -6.46
N ASN A 169 -18.61 -6.42 -6.27
CA ASN A 169 -19.66 -7.03 -7.06
C ASN A 169 -20.96 -6.96 -6.28
N THR A 170 -21.92 -6.19 -6.79
CA THR A 170 -23.25 -6.13 -6.21
C THR A 170 -24.06 -7.38 -6.55
N TYR A 171 -25.01 -7.72 -5.68
CA TYR A 171 -25.97 -8.80 -5.96
C TYR A 171 -26.85 -8.51 -7.19
N GLY A 172 -27.18 -7.23 -7.43
CA GLY A 172 -28.07 -6.81 -8.51
C GLY A 172 -29.55 -7.06 -8.21
N HIS A 173 -30.37 -7.13 -9.25
CA HIS A 173 -31.81 -7.39 -9.12
C HIS A 173 -32.09 -8.89 -8.98
N PRO A 174 -32.82 -9.32 -7.93
CA PRO A 174 -33.18 -10.71 -7.75
C PRO A 174 -34.13 -11.14 -8.88
N HIS A 175 -33.79 -12.24 -9.56
CA HIS A 175 -34.67 -12.81 -10.60
C HIS A 175 -35.93 -13.48 -10.01
N ARG A 176 -35.90 -13.79 -8.71
CA ARG A 176 -37.01 -14.39 -7.95
C ARG A 176 -37.17 -13.66 -6.63
N THR A 177 -38.41 -13.50 -6.17
CA THR A 177 -38.76 -12.85 -4.90
C THR A 177 -38.08 -13.49 -3.70
N ASP A 178 -37.92 -14.82 -3.70
CA ASP A 178 -37.25 -15.59 -2.63
C ASP A 178 -35.79 -15.16 -2.42
N PHE A 179 -35.16 -14.62 -3.46
CA PHE A 179 -33.78 -14.14 -3.40
C PHE A 179 -33.63 -12.72 -2.87
N ARG A 180 -34.73 -12.03 -2.53
CA ARG A 180 -34.68 -10.71 -1.86
C ARG A 180 -33.92 -10.77 -0.54
N ILE A 181 -34.01 -11.88 0.19
CA ILE A 181 -33.29 -12.07 1.47
C ILE A 181 -31.77 -11.92 1.27
N TRP A 182 -31.24 -12.46 0.17
CA TRP A 182 -29.82 -12.36 -0.15
C TRP A 182 -29.40 -10.97 -0.63
N GLN A 183 -30.28 -10.30 -1.39
CA GLN A 183 -30.08 -8.90 -1.77
C GLN A 183 -30.04 -7.99 -0.54
N GLU A 184 -30.97 -8.16 0.39
CA GLU A 184 -31.06 -7.36 1.61
C GLU A 184 -29.85 -7.62 2.53
N LYS A 185 -29.49 -8.88 2.75
CA LYS A 185 -28.27 -9.25 3.50
C LYS A 185 -27.01 -8.66 2.86
N HIS A 186 -26.96 -8.59 1.54
CA HIS A 186 -25.85 -7.99 0.81
C HIS A 186 -25.81 -6.47 1.01
N SER A 187 -26.96 -5.78 0.92
CA SER A 187 -27.07 -4.35 1.22
C SER A 187 -26.67 -4.01 2.67
N GLN A 188 -27.05 -4.84 3.64
CA GLN A 188 -26.64 -4.68 5.04
C GLN A 188 -25.15 -4.94 5.29
N SER A 189 -24.47 -5.64 4.38
CA SER A 189 -23.05 -5.95 4.51
C SER A 189 -22.14 -4.86 3.91
N TRP A 190 -22.71 -3.89 3.20
CA TRP A 190 -22.04 -2.66 2.78
C TRP A 190 -21.81 -1.76 4.00
#